data_AF-A0A2T4BSB5-F1
#
_entry.id   AF-A0A2T4BSB5-F1
#
_cell.length_a   1.000
_cell.length_b   1.000
_cell.length_c   1.000
_cell.angle_alpha   90.00
_cell.angle_beta   90.00
_cell.angle_gamma   90.00
#
_symmetry.space_group_name_H-M   'P 1'
#
loop_
_entity.id
_entity.type
_entity.pdbx_description
1 polymer ?
#
loop_
_entity_poly.entity_id
_entity_poly.type
_entity_poly.pdbx_seq_one_letter_code
_entity_poly.pdbx_strand_id
1 'polypeptide(L)'
;MLSRTLLRTPSRALNALSRANTLSTRNQTRLLSTSSARHADDKLNKVSANITQPKSQGASQAMLYATGLTDADLSKAQVGISSVWYEGNPCNMHLMDLSGLVRESVAKAGLVPYRFNTIGVSDGISMGTTGMRYSLQSREIIADSIETGGPGMPEMLKPSSAIMGAGLGKDVALLTDGRFSGGSHGFIIGHIVPEAMEGGPIALVQDGDEITIDAEKRIIDLEISKEEMEKRRKAWKAPEPRYTKGTLAKYAKLVSNASTGCVTDGAIA
;
A
#
# COMPACT_ATOMS: atom_id res chain seq x y z
N MET A 1 54.71 -44.65 9.32
CA MET A 1 55.02 -44.34 7.91
C MET A 1 54.27 -43.04 7.56
N LEU A 2 54.75 -41.85 7.93
CA LEU A 2 55.76 -40.98 7.29
C LEU A 2 55.51 -40.59 5.81
N SER A 3 55.51 -39.25 5.60
CA SER A 3 55.77 -38.44 4.39
C SER A 3 54.53 -37.96 3.58
N ARG A 4 54.11 -36.68 3.68
CA ARG A 4 54.62 -35.40 3.10
C ARG A 4 54.43 -35.29 1.57
N THR A 5 53.52 -34.42 1.09
CA THR A 5 53.73 -33.02 0.62
C THR A 5 54.14 -32.93 -0.86
N LEU A 6 53.43 -32.13 -1.68
CA LEU A 6 53.98 -31.02 -2.48
C LEU A 6 52.92 -30.30 -3.34
N LEU A 7 52.69 -29.02 -3.01
CA LEU A 7 52.27 -27.95 -3.91
C LEU A 7 53.33 -27.70 -5.00
N ARG A 8 52.90 -27.30 -6.20
CA ARG A 8 53.69 -26.43 -7.09
C ARG A 8 52.81 -25.60 -8.03
N THR A 9 52.78 -24.31 -7.75
CA THR A 9 52.54 -23.21 -8.70
C THR A 9 53.70 -23.12 -9.71
N PRO A 10 53.49 -22.50 -10.88
CA PRO A 10 54.55 -21.80 -11.58
C PRO A 10 54.34 -20.29 -11.46
N SER A 11 55.27 -19.65 -10.78
CA SER A 11 55.56 -18.22 -10.91
C SER A 11 56.52 -18.01 -12.09
N ARG A 12 56.22 -17.06 -12.96
CA ARG A 12 57.19 -16.02 -13.36
C ARG A 12 56.50 -14.91 -14.16
N ALA A 13 56.52 -13.75 -13.54
CA ALA A 13 56.17 -12.46 -14.08
C ALA A 13 57.27 -11.93 -15.03
N LEU A 14 56.93 -10.82 -15.68
CA LEU A 14 57.78 -9.74 -16.21
C LEU A 14 58.13 -9.80 -17.70
N ASN A 15 57.36 -9.02 -18.48
CA ASN A 15 57.84 -8.04 -19.46
C ASN A 15 56.74 -6.98 -19.59
N ALA A 16 56.83 -5.85 -18.87
CA ALA A 16 57.54 -4.63 -19.25
C ALA A 16 56.87 -3.87 -20.42
N LEU A 17 55.96 -2.97 -20.03
CA LEU A 17 55.85 -1.57 -20.46
C LEU A 17 56.56 -1.19 -21.78
N SER A 18 55.79 -0.83 -22.82
CA SER A 18 55.97 0.48 -23.48
C SER A 18 54.82 0.81 -24.45
N ARG A 19 54.54 2.11 -24.56
CA ARG A 19 53.76 2.86 -25.58
C ARG A 19 52.46 3.52 -25.10
N ALA A 20 52.69 4.61 -24.37
CA ALA A 20 52.31 5.99 -24.75
C ALA A 20 50.86 6.27 -25.20
N ASN A 21 50.12 6.90 -24.29
CA ASN A 21 49.30 8.10 -24.46
C ASN A 21 48.84 8.49 -25.88
N THR A 22 47.56 8.25 -26.13
CA THR A 22 46.72 9.17 -26.90
C THR A 22 45.45 9.44 -26.09
N LEU A 23 45.43 10.53 -25.32
CA LEU A 23 44.20 11.06 -24.72
C LEU A 23 43.31 11.61 -25.83
N SER A 24 42.32 10.82 -26.25
CA SER A 24 41.16 11.33 -26.97
C SER A 24 40.17 11.89 -25.95
N THR A 25 39.96 13.20 -26.02
CA THR A 25 38.92 13.94 -25.31
C THR A 25 37.54 13.49 -25.80
N ARG A 26 37.04 12.36 -25.28
CA ARG A 26 35.63 12.00 -25.42
C ARG A 26 34.83 12.75 -24.35
N ASN A 27 34.01 13.68 -24.80
CA ASN A 27 32.91 14.27 -24.04
C ASN A 27 32.19 13.20 -23.22
N GLN A 28 32.42 13.20 -21.92
CA GLN A 28 31.60 12.42 -20.98
C GLN A 28 30.27 13.16 -20.78
N THR A 29 29.35 12.98 -21.73
CA THR A 29 27.93 13.19 -21.44
C THR A 29 27.54 12.13 -20.40
N ARG A 30 27.43 12.53 -19.13
CA ARG A 30 26.85 11.68 -18.09
C ARG A 30 25.40 11.40 -18.46
N LEU A 31 25.13 10.22 -19.02
CA LEU A 31 23.79 9.67 -19.09
C LEU A 31 23.37 9.30 -17.66
N LEU A 32 22.51 10.13 -17.06
CA LEU A 32 21.82 9.83 -15.81
C LEU A 32 20.73 8.77 -16.07
N SER A 33 21.14 7.54 -16.35
CA SER A 33 20.24 6.39 -16.24
C SER A 33 21.06 5.17 -15.89
N THR A 34 21.11 4.84 -14.60
CA THR A 34 21.59 3.55 -14.07
C THR A 34 20.44 2.54 -13.99
N SER A 35 19.42 2.69 -14.83
CA SER A 35 18.37 1.68 -14.94
C SER A 35 19.00 0.44 -15.57
N SER A 36 19.30 -0.57 -14.75
CA SER A 36 19.56 -1.93 -15.23
C SER A 36 18.52 -2.28 -16.29
N ALA A 37 18.97 -2.77 -17.44
CA ALA A 37 18.08 -3.31 -18.47
C ALA A 37 17.24 -4.40 -17.82
N ARG A 38 16.03 -4.04 -17.38
CA ARG A 38 15.08 -5.01 -16.86
C ARG A 38 14.75 -5.89 -18.05
N HIS A 39 14.97 -7.19 -17.92
CA HIS A 39 14.39 -8.17 -18.82
C HIS A 39 12.93 -7.76 -19.07
N ALA A 40 12.56 -7.64 -20.34
CA ALA A 40 11.17 -7.49 -20.75
C ALA A 40 10.47 -8.84 -20.46
N ASP A 41 10.36 -9.19 -19.18
CA ASP A 41 9.73 -10.41 -18.75
C ASP A 41 8.22 -10.23 -18.88
N ASP A 42 7.65 -11.10 -19.72
CA ASP A 42 6.28 -11.56 -19.81
C ASP A 42 5.21 -10.75 -19.04
N LYS A 43 4.29 -10.18 -19.82
CA LYS A 43 3.00 -9.63 -19.41
C LYS A 43 3.08 -8.41 -18.49
N LEU A 44 3.11 -7.22 -19.10
CA LEU A 44 3.15 -5.92 -18.39
C LEU A 44 1.94 -5.67 -17.48
N ASN A 45 0.79 -6.27 -17.77
CA ASN A 45 -0.45 -6.08 -17.01
C ASN A 45 -0.58 -7.03 -15.81
N LYS A 46 0.50 -7.31 -15.07
CA LYS A 46 0.50 -8.29 -13.95
C LYS A 46 -0.64 -8.10 -12.93
N VAL A 47 -0.93 -6.85 -12.58
CA VAL A 47 -1.98 -6.50 -11.60
C VAL A 47 -3.35 -6.35 -12.29
N SER A 48 -3.43 -5.57 -13.36
CA SER A 48 -4.69 -5.32 -14.08
C SER A 48 -5.26 -6.59 -14.70
N ALA A 49 -4.43 -7.57 -15.06
CA ALA A 49 -4.87 -8.85 -15.57
C ALA A 49 -5.85 -9.57 -14.63
N ASN A 50 -5.77 -9.33 -13.32
CA ASN A 50 -6.67 -9.94 -12.34
C ASN A 50 -8.14 -9.55 -12.57
N ILE A 51 -8.40 -8.37 -13.13
CA ILE A 51 -9.75 -7.86 -13.41
C ILE A 51 -10.07 -7.85 -14.92
N THR A 52 -9.05 -7.87 -15.79
CA THR A 52 -9.26 -7.78 -17.25
C THR A 52 -9.25 -9.12 -17.98
N GLN A 53 -8.77 -10.21 -17.37
CA GLN A 53 -8.58 -11.50 -18.08
C GLN A 53 -9.54 -12.62 -17.66
N PRO A 54 -9.84 -12.86 -16.36
CA PRO A 54 -10.73 -13.95 -15.97
C PRO A 54 -12.15 -13.71 -16.46
N LYS A 55 -12.80 -14.74 -17.04
CA LYS A 55 -14.22 -14.67 -17.43
C LYS A 55 -15.15 -14.41 -16.23
N SER A 56 -14.73 -14.80 -15.02
CA SER A 56 -15.45 -14.52 -13.78
C SER A 56 -15.47 -13.03 -13.42
N GLN A 57 -14.61 -12.20 -14.04
CA GLN A 57 -14.55 -10.75 -13.82
C GLN A 57 -15.32 -9.96 -14.89
N GLY A 58 -16.38 -10.55 -15.45
CA GLY A 58 -17.22 -9.90 -16.46
C GLY A 58 -17.82 -8.57 -16.00
N ALA A 59 -18.17 -8.44 -14.71
CA ALA A 59 -18.66 -7.19 -14.14
C ALA A 59 -17.59 -6.07 -14.16
N SER A 60 -16.34 -6.39 -13.80
CA SER A 60 -15.23 -5.44 -13.87
C SER A 60 -14.94 -5.02 -15.31
N GLN A 61 -14.98 -5.98 -16.25
CA GLN A 61 -14.79 -5.70 -17.68
C GLN A 61 -15.89 -4.78 -18.22
N ALA A 62 -17.16 -5.00 -17.85
CA ALA A 62 -18.27 -4.13 -18.21
C ALA A 62 -18.05 -2.68 -17.74
N MET A 63 -17.59 -2.48 -16.51
CA MET A 63 -17.25 -1.14 -15.99
C MET A 63 -16.07 -0.53 -16.75
N LEU A 64 -15.05 -1.30 -17.08
CA LEU A 64 -13.91 -0.84 -17.88
C LEU A 64 -14.34 -0.43 -19.29
N TYR A 65 -15.22 -1.19 -19.95
CA TYR A 65 -15.82 -0.80 -21.23
C TYR A 65 -16.59 0.52 -21.12
N ALA A 66 -17.35 0.72 -20.03
CA ALA A 66 -18.09 1.97 -19.80
C ALA A 66 -17.16 3.20 -19.66
N THR A 67 -15.91 3.01 -19.26
CA THR A 67 -14.89 4.08 -19.25
C THR A 67 -14.25 4.35 -20.63
N GLY A 68 -14.64 3.60 -21.66
CA GLY A 68 -14.18 3.76 -23.04
C GLY A 68 -13.03 2.83 -23.45
N LEU A 69 -12.72 1.80 -22.68
CA LEU A 69 -11.73 0.77 -23.09
C LEU A 69 -12.32 -0.13 -24.17
N THR A 70 -11.45 -0.68 -25.01
CA THR A 70 -11.77 -1.74 -25.97
C THR A 70 -11.21 -3.09 -25.52
N ASP A 71 -11.62 -4.18 -26.16
CA ASP A 71 -11.09 -5.53 -25.91
C ASP A 71 -9.56 -5.57 -26.01
N ALA A 72 -9.00 -4.82 -26.97
CA ALA A 72 -7.56 -4.70 -27.14
C ALA A 72 -6.90 -4.00 -25.94
N ASP A 73 -7.58 -3.06 -25.29
CA ASP A 73 -7.05 -2.32 -24.15
C ASP A 73 -7.02 -3.14 -22.85
N LEU A 74 -7.89 -4.13 -22.71
CA LEU A 74 -7.92 -5.04 -21.55
C LEU A 74 -6.60 -5.82 -21.38
N SER A 75 -5.88 -6.05 -22.48
CA SER A 75 -4.56 -6.69 -22.50
C SER A 75 -3.41 -5.76 -22.11
N LYS A 76 -3.61 -4.44 -22.15
CA LYS A 76 -2.58 -3.44 -21.84
C LYS A 76 -2.44 -3.26 -20.33
N ALA A 77 -1.28 -2.79 -19.89
CA ALA A 77 -1.12 -2.42 -18.50
C ALA A 77 -1.83 -1.09 -18.21
N GLN A 78 -2.61 -1.08 -17.13
CA GLN A 78 -3.26 0.12 -16.62
C GLN A 78 -2.31 0.89 -15.71
N VAL A 79 -2.19 2.20 -15.95
CA VAL A 79 -1.32 3.10 -15.20
C VAL A 79 -2.18 4.15 -14.51
N GLY A 80 -2.13 4.17 -13.18
CA GLY A 80 -2.76 5.19 -12.36
C GLY A 80 -1.90 6.45 -12.33
N ILE A 81 -2.51 7.59 -12.65
CA ILE A 81 -1.86 8.90 -12.64
C ILE A 81 -2.53 9.70 -11.52
N SER A 82 -1.90 9.71 -10.34
CA SER A 82 -2.36 10.47 -9.19
C SER A 82 -1.88 11.92 -9.28
N SER A 83 -2.80 12.86 -9.46
CA SER A 83 -2.51 14.29 -9.28
C SER A 83 -2.93 14.79 -7.90
N VAL A 84 -2.32 15.88 -7.46
CA VAL A 84 -2.69 16.61 -6.23
C VAL A 84 -3.22 17.99 -6.62
N TRP A 85 -4.14 18.04 -7.58
CA TRP A 85 -4.65 19.29 -8.13
C TRP A 85 -5.79 19.85 -7.27
N TYR A 86 -5.76 21.17 -7.07
CA TYR A 86 -6.88 21.97 -6.59
C TYR A 86 -6.64 23.44 -6.91
N GLU A 87 -7.70 24.22 -7.08
CA GLU A 87 -7.63 25.59 -7.62
C GLU A 87 -7.13 26.62 -6.59
N GLY A 88 -7.42 26.39 -5.30
CA GLY A 88 -7.13 27.34 -4.22
C GLY A 88 -5.67 27.47 -3.80
N ASN A 89 -4.72 26.89 -4.54
CA ASN A 89 -3.29 27.01 -4.24
C ASN A 89 -2.45 27.10 -5.52
N PRO A 90 -1.63 28.16 -5.69
CA PRO A 90 -0.77 28.32 -6.87
C PRO A 90 0.23 27.15 -7.04
N CYS A 91 0.64 26.49 -5.96
CA CYS A 91 1.54 25.34 -6.03
C CYS A 91 0.91 24.12 -6.73
N ASN A 92 -0.42 24.03 -6.80
CA ASN A 92 -1.12 22.82 -7.22
C ASN A 92 -2.12 23.05 -8.38
N MET A 93 -2.51 24.29 -8.65
CA MET A 93 -3.52 24.64 -9.67
C MET A 93 -3.16 24.18 -11.10
N HIS A 94 -1.86 24.06 -11.41
CA HIS A 94 -1.36 23.63 -12.73
C HIS A 94 -1.26 22.10 -12.89
N LEU A 95 -1.48 21.33 -11.81
CA LEU A 95 -1.28 19.89 -11.84
C LEU A 95 -2.35 19.14 -12.64
N MET A 96 -3.52 19.75 -12.88
CA MET A 96 -4.52 19.18 -13.78
C MET A 96 -3.99 19.10 -15.20
N ASP A 97 -3.38 20.18 -15.70
CA ASP A 97 -2.82 20.23 -17.05
C ASP A 97 -1.62 19.29 -17.17
N LEU A 98 -0.74 19.28 -16.17
CA LEU A 98 0.39 18.36 -16.11
C LEU A 98 -0.06 16.89 -16.15
N SER A 99 -1.11 16.54 -15.37
CA SER A 99 -1.68 15.20 -15.40
C SER A 99 -2.20 14.83 -16.79
N GLY A 100 -2.73 15.80 -17.55
CA GLY A 100 -3.16 15.64 -18.93
C GLY A 100 -2.01 15.25 -19.86
N LEU A 101 -0.89 15.95 -19.76
CA LEU A 101 0.33 15.64 -20.54
C LEU A 101 0.88 14.24 -20.23
N VAL A 102 0.88 13.85 -18.94
CA VAL A 102 1.29 12.51 -18.52
C VAL A 102 0.33 11.46 -19.07
N ARG A 103 -0.99 11.70 -19.02
CA ARG A 103 -2.01 10.82 -19.57
C ARG A 103 -1.77 10.54 -21.05
N GLU A 104 -1.54 11.59 -21.84
CA GLU A 104 -1.23 11.46 -23.25
C GLU A 104 0.06 10.69 -23.51
N SER A 105 1.09 10.92 -22.70
CA SER A 105 2.38 10.23 -22.82
C SER A 105 2.26 8.73 -22.53
N VAL A 106 1.48 8.37 -21.50
CA VAL A 106 1.19 6.97 -21.16
C VAL A 106 0.37 6.30 -22.27
N ALA A 107 -0.63 6.98 -22.83
CA ALA A 107 -1.37 6.47 -24.00
C ALA A 107 -0.46 6.25 -25.21
N LYS A 108 0.44 7.21 -25.51
CA LYS A 108 1.43 7.10 -26.60
C LYS A 108 2.40 5.93 -26.40
N ALA A 109 2.69 5.58 -25.15
CA ALA A 109 3.48 4.39 -24.80
C ALA A 109 2.72 3.06 -24.96
N GLY A 110 1.47 3.09 -25.44
CA GLY A 110 0.66 1.89 -25.63
C GLY A 110 0.07 1.31 -24.34
N LEU A 111 -0.03 2.12 -23.28
CA LEU A 111 -0.61 1.74 -21.99
C LEU A 111 -1.97 2.43 -21.78
N VAL A 112 -2.75 1.97 -20.80
CA VAL A 112 -4.04 2.60 -20.46
C VAL A 112 -3.85 3.60 -19.33
N PRO A 113 -4.07 4.91 -19.54
CA PRO A 113 -3.90 5.90 -18.50
C PRO A 113 -5.21 6.21 -17.77
N TYR A 114 -5.26 5.94 -16.47
CA TYR A 114 -6.34 6.38 -15.60
C TYR A 114 -5.86 7.47 -14.66
N ARG A 115 -6.37 8.69 -14.85
CA ARG A 115 -6.13 9.79 -13.92
C ARG A 115 -7.08 9.72 -12.75
N PHE A 116 -6.54 9.94 -11.56
CA PHE A 116 -7.30 10.20 -10.35
C PHE A 116 -6.60 11.29 -9.55
N ASN A 117 -7.30 11.87 -8.58
CA ASN A 117 -6.81 13.01 -7.83
C ASN A 117 -6.90 12.75 -6.32
N THR A 118 -6.00 13.35 -5.55
CA THR A 118 -6.05 13.37 -4.09
C THR A 118 -6.04 14.80 -3.56
N ILE A 119 -6.32 14.95 -2.27
CA ILE A 119 -6.38 16.24 -1.57
C ILE A 119 -4.99 16.86 -1.43
N GLY A 120 -4.94 18.16 -1.22
CA GLY A 120 -3.72 18.89 -0.86
C GLY A 120 -4.05 20.06 0.05
N VAL A 121 -3.04 20.57 0.74
CA VAL A 121 -3.14 21.74 1.63
C VAL A 121 -2.04 22.74 1.28
N SER A 122 -2.32 24.03 1.47
CA SER A 122 -1.36 25.10 1.19
C SER A 122 -0.78 25.62 2.49
N ASP A 123 0.44 25.23 2.81
CA ASP A 123 1.17 25.74 3.98
C ASP A 123 1.27 27.26 3.94
N GLY A 124 1.51 27.84 2.76
CA GLY A 124 1.59 29.28 2.57
C GLY A 124 0.32 30.03 2.95
N ILE A 125 -0.85 29.44 2.72
CA ILE A 125 -2.15 30.03 3.11
C ILE A 125 -2.46 29.76 4.58
N SER A 126 -2.19 28.54 5.08
CA SER A 126 -2.58 28.17 6.44
C SER A 126 -1.66 28.75 7.51
N MET A 127 -0.45 29.20 7.16
CA MET A 127 0.55 29.72 8.09
C MET A 127 -0.01 30.81 9.01
N GLY A 128 0.27 30.69 10.31
CA GLY A 128 -0.20 31.66 11.32
C GLY A 128 -1.68 31.50 11.73
N THR A 129 -2.40 30.51 11.21
CA THR A 129 -3.80 30.22 11.58
C THR A 129 -3.93 28.84 12.24
N THR A 130 -5.13 28.52 12.77
CA THR A 130 -5.46 27.17 13.25
C THR A 130 -5.41 26.11 12.15
N GLY A 131 -5.43 26.52 10.88
CA GLY A 131 -5.30 25.64 9.72
C GLY A 131 -3.97 24.89 9.65
N MET A 132 -2.87 25.42 10.21
CA MET A 132 -1.57 24.73 10.21
C MET A 132 -1.60 23.36 10.89
N ARG A 133 -2.55 23.11 11.79
CA ARG A 133 -2.74 21.81 12.45
C ARG A 133 -3.03 20.69 11.44
N TYR A 134 -3.57 21.05 10.28
CA TYR A 134 -3.93 20.12 9.22
C TYR A 134 -2.83 19.95 8.15
N SER A 135 -1.71 20.67 8.24
CA SER A 135 -0.63 20.58 7.24
C SER A 135 0.05 19.20 7.26
N LEU A 136 0.65 18.82 8.40
CA LEU A 136 1.47 17.60 8.48
C LEU A 136 0.67 16.31 8.28
N GLN A 137 -0.54 16.23 8.85
CA GLN A 137 -1.40 15.06 8.71
C GLN A 137 -1.83 14.81 7.25
N SER A 138 -1.88 15.86 6.42
CA SER A 138 -2.31 15.73 5.02
C SER A 138 -1.38 14.80 4.22
N ARG A 139 -0.12 14.66 4.64
CA ARG A 139 0.83 13.71 4.08
C ARG A 139 0.33 12.27 4.18
N GLU A 140 -0.21 11.89 5.34
CA GLU A 140 -0.72 10.53 5.57
C GLU A 140 -2.01 10.31 4.78
N ILE A 141 -2.92 11.30 4.78
CA ILE A 141 -4.14 11.22 3.97
C ILE A 141 -3.81 11.07 2.48
N ILE A 142 -2.80 11.78 1.98
CA ILE A 142 -2.35 11.66 0.60
C ILE A 142 -1.77 10.27 0.33
N ALA A 143 -0.95 9.74 1.24
CA ALA A 143 -0.39 8.40 1.12
C ALA A 143 -1.51 7.34 1.07
N ASP A 144 -2.45 7.38 2.01
CA ASP A 144 -3.58 6.45 2.10
C ASP A 144 -4.51 6.57 0.88
N SER A 145 -4.73 7.80 0.40
CA SER A 145 -5.54 8.05 -0.80
C SER A 145 -4.89 7.48 -2.05
N ILE A 146 -3.56 7.58 -2.18
CA ILE A 146 -2.83 6.96 -3.29
C ILE A 146 -2.84 5.44 -3.15
N GLU A 147 -2.67 4.91 -1.92
CA GLU A 147 -2.79 3.49 -1.57
C GLU A 147 -4.22 2.93 -1.73
N THR A 148 -5.23 3.78 -1.85
CA THR A 148 -6.62 3.37 -2.11
C THR A 148 -7.08 3.63 -3.55
N GLY A 149 -6.56 4.65 -4.24
CA GLY A 149 -7.06 5.11 -5.55
C GLY A 149 -6.36 4.57 -6.81
N GLY A 150 -5.14 4.06 -6.68
CA GLY A 150 -4.42 3.35 -7.75
C GLY A 150 -5.13 2.11 -8.33
N PRO A 151 -4.88 1.77 -9.61
CA PRO A 151 -5.53 0.66 -10.30
C PRO A 151 -5.17 -0.68 -9.67
N GLY A 152 -6.18 -1.38 -9.16
CA GLY A 152 -6.02 -2.65 -8.45
C GLY A 152 -6.11 -2.56 -6.93
N MET A 153 -6.61 -1.45 -6.37
CA MET A 153 -6.73 -1.27 -4.93
C MET A 153 -7.98 -1.94 -4.36
N PRO A 154 -7.82 -2.99 -3.54
CA PRO A 154 -8.93 -3.68 -2.96
C PRO A 154 -9.48 -2.83 -1.82
N GLU A 155 -10.62 -2.20 -2.06
CA GLU A 155 -11.63 -2.12 -1.02
C GLU A 155 -11.76 -3.50 -0.33
N MET A 156 -12.06 -3.56 0.97
CA MET A 156 -12.45 -4.80 1.66
C MET A 156 -13.80 -5.36 1.16
N LEU A 157 -14.15 -5.12 -0.11
CA LEU A 157 -15.23 -5.76 -0.82
C LEU A 157 -14.95 -7.25 -1.02
N LYS A 158 -13.69 -7.67 -1.13
CA LYS A 158 -13.36 -9.10 -1.37
C LYS A 158 -13.81 -10.00 -0.22
N PRO A 159 -13.48 -9.75 1.06
CA PRO A 159 -13.99 -10.56 2.17
C PRO A 159 -15.51 -10.54 2.29
N SER A 160 -16.15 -9.37 2.19
CA SER A 160 -17.61 -9.28 2.27
C SER A 160 -18.30 -9.98 1.10
N SER A 161 -17.82 -9.80 -0.13
CA SER A 161 -18.33 -10.51 -1.32
C SER A 161 -18.11 -12.02 -1.25
N ALA A 162 -17.03 -12.49 -0.64
CA ALA A 162 -16.78 -13.92 -0.45
C ALA A 162 -17.80 -14.53 0.54
N ILE A 163 -18.08 -13.84 1.65
CA ILE A 163 -19.10 -14.25 2.63
C ILE A 163 -20.49 -14.28 1.97
N MET A 164 -20.84 -13.21 1.24
CA MET A 164 -22.11 -13.13 0.53
C MET A 164 -22.23 -14.19 -0.57
N GLY A 165 -21.16 -14.41 -1.34
CA GLY A 165 -21.11 -15.42 -2.41
C GLY A 165 -21.20 -16.86 -1.90
N ALA A 166 -20.73 -17.12 -0.67
CA ALA A 166 -20.91 -18.39 0.03
C ALA A 166 -22.32 -18.57 0.63
N GLY A 167 -23.19 -17.57 0.53
CA GLY A 167 -24.53 -17.59 1.12
C GLY A 167 -24.56 -17.36 2.63
N LEU A 168 -23.42 -17.00 3.24
CA LEU A 168 -23.24 -16.87 4.69
C LEU A 168 -23.53 -15.46 5.22
N GLY A 169 -24.07 -14.58 4.39
CA GLY A 169 -24.28 -13.15 4.73
C GLY A 169 -25.19 -12.88 5.92
N LYS A 170 -26.00 -13.86 6.32
CA LYS A 170 -26.88 -13.78 7.51
C LYS A 170 -26.29 -14.48 8.74
N ASP A 171 -25.30 -15.34 8.54
CA ASP A 171 -24.76 -16.24 9.57
C ASP A 171 -23.37 -15.82 10.05
N VAL A 172 -22.66 -14.99 9.28
CA VAL A 172 -21.28 -14.57 9.55
C VAL A 172 -21.20 -13.05 9.68
N ALA A 173 -20.69 -12.59 10.81
CA ALA A 173 -20.27 -11.21 11.03
C ALA A 173 -18.81 -11.02 10.61
N LEU A 174 -18.51 -9.96 9.85
CA LEU A 174 -17.14 -9.61 9.46
C LEU A 174 -16.61 -8.45 10.31
N LEU A 175 -15.57 -8.73 11.10
CA LEU A 175 -14.89 -7.77 11.96
C LEU A 175 -13.48 -7.53 11.42
N THR A 176 -13.10 -6.28 11.16
CA THR A 176 -11.75 -5.94 10.67
C THR A 176 -11.37 -4.49 10.98
N ASP A 177 -10.07 -4.25 11.06
CA ASP A 177 -9.45 -2.92 11.05
C ASP A 177 -9.52 -2.22 9.66
N GLY A 178 -9.95 -2.94 8.63
CA GLY A 178 -10.13 -2.45 7.27
C GLY A 178 -11.27 -1.45 7.09
N ARG A 179 -11.17 -0.69 6.00
CA ARG A 179 -12.18 0.29 5.57
C ARG A 179 -13.22 -0.36 4.65
N PHE A 180 -14.48 0.03 4.81
CA PHE A 180 -15.60 -0.38 3.95
C PHE A 180 -16.22 0.82 3.22
N SER A 181 -16.79 0.59 2.03
CA SER A 181 -17.65 1.54 1.33
C SER A 181 -19.11 1.07 1.32
N GLY A 182 -20.00 1.89 0.76
CA GLY A 182 -21.42 1.56 0.59
C GLY A 182 -21.70 0.33 -0.29
N GLY A 183 -20.70 -0.26 -0.94
CA GLY A 183 -20.83 -1.52 -1.70
C GLY A 183 -20.75 -2.79 -0.84
N SER A 184 -20.39 -2.69 0.44
CA SER A 184 -20.24 -3.85 1.33
C SER A 184 -21.60 -4.28 1.90
N HIS A 185 -21.86 -5.59 1.89
CA HIS A 185 -23.14 -6.19 2.30
C HIS A 185 -22.92 -7.25 3.37
N GLY A 186 -23.84 -7.35 4.33
CA GLY A 186 -23.76 -8.25 5.49
C GLY A 186 -23.58 -7.49 6.80
N PHE A 187 -23.41 -8.22 7.90
CA PHE A 187 -23.15 -7.64 9.21
C PHE A 187 -21.65 -7.37 9.36
N ILE A 188 -21.24 -6.11 9.20
CA ILE A 188 -19.84 -5.73 9.05
C ILE A 188 -19.48 -4.63 10.05
N ILE A 189 -18.36 -4.82 10.76
CA ILE A 189 -17.77 -3.83 11.65
C ILE A 189 -16.34 -3.55 11.18
N GLY A 190 -16.13 -2.36 10.64
CA GLY A 190 -14.81 -1.85 10.25
C GLY A 190 -14.16 -1.02 11.33
N HIS A 191 -12.91 -0.62 11.09
CA HIS A 191 -12.15 0.26 11.98
C HIS A 191 -12.01 -0.27 13.42
N ILE A 192 -11.89 -1.59 13.57
CA ILE A 192 -11.49 -2.21 14.83
C ILE A 192 -10.00 -1.90 15.03
N VAL A 193 -9.73 -0.76 15.68
CA VAL A 193 -8.38 -0.20 15.88
C VAL A 193 -7.53 -1.18 16.72
N PRO A 194 -6.18 -1.07 16.73
CA PRO A 194 -5.27 -2.20 16.84
C PRO A 194 -5.12 -2.77 18.27
N GLU A 195 -6.21 -2.90 19.02
CA GLU A 195 -6.23 -3.49 20.34
C GLU A 195 -5.67 -4.93 20.31
N ALA A 196 -5.83 -5.66 19.20
CA ALA A 196 -5.24 -6.98 19.03
C ALA A 196 -3.70 -6.97 19.13
N MET A 197 -3.07 -5.90 18.64
CA MET A 197 -1.61 -5.71 18.70
C MET A 197 -1.15 -5.21 20.07
N GLU A 198 -2.05 -4.61 20.86
CA GLU A 198 -1.78 -4.11 22.22
C GLU A 198 -2.15 -5.11 23.33
N GLY A 199 -2.69 -6.29 22.97
CA GLY A 199 -3.14 -7.30 23.93
C GLY A 199 -4.51 -6.99 24.54
N GLY A 200 -5.34 -6.22 23.85
CA GLY A 200 -6.75 -6.00 24.17
C GLY A 200 -7.60 -7.27 24.01
N PRO A 201 -8.90 -7.21 24.34
CA PRO A 201 -9.80 -8.37 24.34
C PRO A 201 -9.77 -9.20 23.04
N ILE A 202 -9.76 -8.57 21.87
CA ILE A 202 -9.68 -9.26 20.57
C ILE A 202 -8.39 -10.08 20.42
N ALA A 203 -7.29 -9.65 21.04
CA ALA A 203 -6.01 -10.38 21.02
C ALA A 203 -6.09 -11.75 21.72
N LEU A 204 -7.10 -11.94 22.57
CA LEU A 204 -7.25 -13.09 23.45
C LEU A 204 -8.32 -14.08 22.97
N VAL A 205 -9.02 -13.74 21.89
CA VAL A 205 -10.05 -14.59 21.28
C VAL A 205 -9.41 -15.86 20.73
N GLN A 206 -10.08 -16.98 20.94
CA GLN A 206 -9.73 -18.30 20.45
C GLN A 206 -10.93 -18.92 19.72
N ASP A 207 -10.65 -19.85 18.80
CA ASP A 207 -11.69 -20.54 18.05
C ASP A 207 -12.66 -21.25 19.00
N GLY A 208 -13.96 -20.98 18.82
CA GLY A 208 -15.02 -21.54 19.65
C GLY A 208 -15.44 -20.66 20.84
N ASP A 209 -14.79 -19.53 21.08
CA ASP A 209 -15.29 -18.55 22.04
C ASP A 209 -16.61 -17.92 21.54
N GLU A 210 -17.50 -17.61 22.49
CA GLU A 210 -18.74 -16.91 22.20
C GLU A 210 -18.52 -15.40 22.32
N ILE A 211 -18.99 -14.65 21.32
CA ILE A 211 -18.85 -13.20 21.24
C ILE A 211 -20.24 -12.59 21.05
N THR A 212 -20.62 -11.71 21.96
CA THR A 212 -21.85 -10.93 21.86
C THR A 212 -21.57 -9.62 21.15
N ILE A 213 -22.28 -9.37 20.05
CA ILE A 213 -22.24 -8.07 19.36
C ILE A 213 -23.63 -7.43 19.45
N ASP A 214 -23.71 -6.32 20.18
CA ASP A 214 -24.95 -5.56 20.35
C ASP A 214 -24.77 -4.18 19.72
N ALA A 215 -25.37 -4.01 18.53
CA ALA A 215 -25.28 -2.77 17.76
C ALA A 215 -26.06 -1.61 18.40
N GLU A 216 -27.10 -1.88 19.19
CA GLU A 216 -27.89 -0.84 19.86
C GLU A 216 -27.13 -0.28 21.06
N LYS A 217 -26.53 -1.16 21.86
CA LYS A 217 -25.68 -0.79 23.00
C LYS A 217 -24.27 -0.36 22.57
N ARG A 218 -23.87 -0.66 21.33
CA ARG A 218 -22.54 -0.41 20.75
C ARG A 218 -21.43 -1.11 21.55
N ILE A 219 -21.65 -2.38 21.84
CA ILE A 219 -20.70 -3.23 22.58
C ILE A 219 -20.35 -4.49 21.77
N ILE A 220 -19.12 -4.95 22.00
CA ILE A 220 -18.62 -6.25 21.54
C ILE A 220 -17.99 -6.89 22.76
N ASP A 221 -18.59 -7.95 23.28
CA ASP A 221 -18.15 -8.63 24.50
C ASP A 221 -17.73 -10.07 24.21
N LEU A 222 -16.62 -10.46 24.83
CA LEU A 222 -16.13 -11.84 24.80
C LEU A 222 -16.66 -12.57 26.04
N GLU A 223 -17.49 -13.59 25.82
CA GLU A 223 -18.22 -14.32 26.86
C GLU A 223 -17.33 -15.37 27.54
N ILE A 224 -16.24 -14.92 28.15
CA ILE A 224 -15.33 -15.76 28.93
C ILE A 224 -15.23 -15.25 30.37
N SER A 225 -14.90 -16.15 31.30
CA SER A 225 -14.70 -15.75 32.69
C SER A 225 -13.50 -14.81 32.82
N LYS A 226 -13.54 -13.94 33.83
CA LYS A 226 -12.45 -12.98 34.10
C LYS A 226 -11.13 -13.69 34.40
N GLU A 227 -11.20 -14.85 35.04
CA GLU A 227 -10.03 -15.69 35.34
C GLU A 227 -9.37 -16.22 34.06
N GLU A 228 -10.17 -16.68 33.10
CA GLU A 228 -9.67 -17.16 31.81
C GLU A 228 -9.13 -16.00 30.97
N MET A 229 -9.80 -14.85 30.95
CA MET A 229 -9.31 -13.65 30.27
C MET A 229 -7.95 -13.20 30.81
N GLU A 230 -7.76 -13.21 32.14
CA GLU A 230 -6.50 -12.84 32.79
C GLU A 230 -5.39 -13.85 32.52
N LYS A 231 -5.73 -15.15 32.52
CA LYS A 231 -4.79 -16.22 32.16
C LYS A 231 -4.31 -16.07 30.71
N ARG A 232 -5.22 -15.82 29.77
CA ARG A 232 -4.87 -15.58 28.35
C ARG A 232 -4.04 -14.31 28.19
N ARG A 233 -4.38 -13.23 28.90
CA ARG A 233 -3.61 -11.99 28.92
C ARG A 233 -2.15 -12.21 29.37
N LYS A 234 -1.93 -13.04 30.41
CA LYS A 234 -0.58 -13.39 30.88
C LYS A 234 0.20 -14.26 29.90
N ALA A 235 -0.49 -15.10 29.13
CA ALA A 235 0.13 -15.95 28.11
C ALA A 235 0.37 -15.21 26.79
N TRP A 236 -0.31 -14.09 26.56
CA TRP A 236 -0.22 -13.34 25.32
C TRP A 236 1.16 -12.69 25.15
N LYS A 237 1.69 -12.83 23.94
CA LYS A 237 2.94 -12.20 23.53
C LYS A 237 2.68 -11.40 22.26
N ALA A 238 3.06 -10.13 22.27
CA ALA A 238 2.95 -9.27 21.11
C ALA A 238 3.63 -9.91 19.89
N PRO A 239 2.94 -9.99 18.73
CA PRO A 239 3.56 -10.42 17.49
C PRO A 239 4.76 -9.55 17.12
N GLU A 240 5.81 -10.16 16.56
CA GLU A 240 6.99 -9.40 16.12
C GLU A 240 6.63 -8.48 14.94
N PRO A 241 7.00 -7.18 14.98
CA PRO A 241 6.73 -6.27 13.87
C PRO A 241 7.43 -6.72 12.59
N ARG A 242 6.67 -6.84 11.49
CA ARG A 242 7.23 -7.19 10.17
C ARG A 242 8.26 -6.17 9.68
N TYR A 243 8.07 -4.91 10.04
CA TYR A 243 8.96 -3.80 9.68
C TYR A 243 9.48 -3.13 10.94
N THR A 244 10.78 -3.17 11.14
CA THR A 244 11.45 -2.65 12.34
C THR A 244 12.13 -1.29 12.12
N LYS A 245 12.17 -0.80 10.87
CA LYS A 245 12.77 0.49 10.49
C LYS A 245 11.91 1.27 9.49
N GLY A 246 12.19 2.56 9.36
CA GLY A 246 11.55 3.44 8.37
C GLY A 246 10.14 3.86 8.76
N THR A 247 9.39 4.36 7.78
CA THR A 247 8.04 4.94 7.98
C THR A 247 7.06 3.95 8.58
N LEU A 248 7.10 2.69 8.18
CA LEU A 248 6.18 1.67 8.70
C LEU A 248 6.46 1.32 10.17
N ALA A 249 7.74 1.30 10.58
CA ALA A 249 8.09 1.12 11.99
C ALA A 249 7.72 2.34 12.84
N LYS A 250 7.81 3.55 12.26
CA LYS A 250 7.34 4.78 12.91
C LYS A 250 5.81 4.75 13.05
N TYR A 251 5.08 4.37 12.00
CA TYR A 251 3.64 4.21 12.03
C TYR A 251 3.20 3.20 13.09
N ALA A 252 3.78 2.01 13.11
CA ALA A 252 3.46 0.97 14.10
C ALA A 252 3.69 1.41 15.56
N LYS A 253 4.57 2.39 15.80
CA LYS A 253 4.83 2.95 17.13
C LYS A 253 3.92 4.12 17.49
N LEU A 254 3.40 4.85 16.50
CA LEU A 254 2.69 6.11 16.70
C LEU A 254 1.19 6.01 16.41
N VAL A 255 0.75 4.98 15.70
CA VAL A 255 -0.66 4.72 15.46
C VAL A 255 -1.37 4.55 16.81
N SER A 256 -2.50 5.24 16.96
CA SER A 256 -3.31 5.25 18.17
C SER A 256 -4.75 4.94 17.84
N ASN A 257 -5.57 4.75 18.88
CA ASN A 257 -6.97 4.40 18.72
C ASN A 257 -7.74 5.47 17.92
N ALA A 258 -8.43 5.06 16.85
CA ALA A 258 -9.21 5.95 15.98
C ALA A 258 -10.31 6.72 16.72
N SER A 259 -10.81 6.22 17.85
CA SER A 259 -11.76 6.94 18.73
C SER A 259 -11.18 8.23 19.31
N THR A 260 -9.85 8.33 19.40
CA THR A 260 -9.15 9.55 19.86
C THR A 260 -8.82 10.52 18.72
N GLY A 261 -9.12 10.13 17.47
CA GLY A 261 -8.80 10.91 16.28
C GLY A 261 -7.30 10.92 15.96
N CYS A 262 -6.88 11.90 15.16
CA CYS A 262 -5.47 12.09 14.82
C CYS A 262 -4.74 12.81 15.97
N VAL A 263 -3.93 12.07 16.74
CA VAL A 263 -3.12 12.62 17.83
C VAL A 263 -1.87 13.29 17.25
N THR A 264 -1.89 14.61 17.14
CA THR A 264 -0.77 15.40 16.58
C THR A 264 0.13 16.06 17.64
N ASP A 265 -0.28 16.01 18.91
CA ASP A 265 0.30 16.75 20.04
C ASP A 265 0.66 15.85 21.24
N GLY A 266 0.47 14.53 21.10
CA GLY A 266 0.87 13.55 22.11
C GLY A 266 2.39 13.48 22.29
N ALA A 267 2.83 13.07 23.48
CA ALA A 267 4.23 12.79 23.73
C ALA A 267 4.73 11.70 22.75
N ILE A 268 5.79 12.00 22.00
CA ILE A 268 6.44 11.03 21.11
C ILE A 268 7.17 10.02 22.01
N ALA A 269 6.64 8.81 22.12
CA ALA A 269 7.29 7.68 22.81
C ALA A 269 8.49 7.12 22.00
#